data_AF-G2X821-F1
#
_entry.id   AF-G2X821-F1
#
_cell.length_a   1.000
_cell.length_b   1.000
_cell.length_c   1.000
_cell.angle_alpha   90.00
_cell.angle_beta   90.00
_cell.angle_gamma   90.00
#
_symmetry.space_group_name_H-M   'P 1'
#
loop_
_entity.id
_entity.type
_entity.pdbx_description
1 polymer ?
#
loop_
_entity_poly.entity_id
_entity_poly.type
_entity_poly.pdbx_seq_one_letter_code
_entity_poly.pdbx_strand_id
1 'polypeptide(L)'
;MTSLKALDSTDSYTIAWISALPIERAAAEAMLDQDHEPPTISLDTTRVYGTSSAATTASSLLASLPSIRISLLVGIGGGIARPSKDQDIRLGDIIVSQPDRTIGGVCQYDLFKAEASGKRERKGFLGRPPIVLLNAFSRIQANHERKDFKAPYYL
;
A
#
# COMPACT_ATOMS: atom_id res chain seq x y z
N MET A 1 -0.69 -31.15 -4.75
CA MET A 1 -1.04 -30.36 -3.55
C MET A 1 0.22 -30.21 -2.74
N THR A 2 0.84 -29.04 -2.80
CA THR A 2 2.04 -28.72 -2.02
C THR A 2 1.62 -28.63 -0.55
N SER A 3 2.29 -29.38 0.34
CA SER A 3 2.06 -29.26 1.78
C SER A 3 2.38 -27.84 2.21
N LEU A 4 1.44 -27.15 2.87
CA LEU A 4 1.71 -25.86 3.47
C LEU A 4 2.78 -26.03 4.55
N LYS A 5 3.70 -25.07 4.63
CA LYS A 5 4.68 -25.05 5.72
C LYS A 5 4.00 -24.56 6.99
N ALA A 6 4.35 -25.14 8.13
CA ALA A 6 3.98 -24.54 9.40
C ALA A 6 4.55 -23.11 9.50
N LEU A 7 3.95 -22.29 10.35
CA LEU A 7 4.56 -21.02 10.75
C LEU A 7 5.80 -21.35 11.58
N ASP A 8 6.98 -21.23 10.98
CA ASP A 8 8.25 -21.59 11.64
C ASP A 8 8.46 -20.76 12.92
N SER A 9 8.21 -19.45 12.85
CA SER A 9 8.17 -18.53 13.98
C SER A 9 7.46 -17.24 13.57
N THR A 10 6.59 -16.70 14.43
CA THR A 10 5.93 -15.41 14.20
C THR A 10 6.91 -14.25 14.05
N ASP A 11 8.14 -14.41 14.55
CA ASP A 11 9.21 -13.40 14.47
C ASP A 11 9.83 -13.27 13.08
N SER A 12 9.59 -14.25 12.21
CA SER A 12 10.09 -14.23 10.83
C SER A 12 9.29 -13.27 9.93
N TYR A 13 8.11 -12.83 10.37
CA TYR A 13 7.19 -12.01 9.58
C TYR A 13 7.26 -10.56 10.05
N THR A 14 7.97 -9.72 9.29
CA THR A 14 8.23 -8.32 9.66
C THR A 14 7.54 -7.28 8.78
N ILE A 15 7.09 -7.69 7.59
CA ILE A 15 6.36 -6.86 6.64
C ILE A 15 5.07 -7.60 6.26
N ALA A 16 3.95 -6.90 6.33
CA ALA A 16 2.66 -7.40 5.90
C ALA A 16 2.28 -6.88 4.51
N TRP A 17 1.64 -7.73 3.71
CA TRP A 17 0.95 -7.36 2.48
C TRP A 17 -0.55 -7.48 2.69
N ILE A 18 -1.30 -6.41 2.46
CA ILE A 18 -2.76 -6.37 2.56
C ILE A 18 -3.32 -6.08 1.17
N SER A 19 -4.17 -6.97 0.69
CA SER A 19 -4.88 -6.86 -0.58
C SER A 19 -6.38 -6.86 -0.32
N ALA A 20 -7.13 -6.00 -1.00
CA ALA A 20 -8.55 -5.84 -0.81
C ALA A 20 -9.35 -6.84 -1.64
N LEU A 21 -8.91 -7.16 -2.87
CA LEU A 21 -9.60 -8.02 -3.82
C LEU A 21 -8.95 -9.41 -3.93
N PRO A 22 -9.72 -10.47 -4.22
CA PRO A 22 -9.16 -11.80 -4.48
C PRO A 22 -8.12 -11.83 -5.61
N ILE A 23 -8.29 -11.00 -6.65
CA ILE A 23 -7.34 -10.92 -7.76
C ILE A 23 -6.02 -10.26 -7.36
N GLU A 24 -6.05 -9.30 -6.43
CA GLU A 24 -4.85 -8.69 -5.86
C GLU A 24 -4.11 -9.68 -4.97
N ARG A 25 -4.84 -10.47 -4.18
CA ARG A 25 -4.28 -11.56 -3.38
C ARG A 25 -3.64 -12.62 -4.27
N ALA A 26 -4.30 -13.05 -5.34
CA ALA A 26 -3.76 -14.02 -6.28
C ALA A 26 -2.45 -13.52 -6.93
N ALA A 27 -2.36 -12.23 -7.24
CA ALA A 27 -1.12 -11.63 -7.73
C ALA A 27 -0.01 -11.64 -6.66
N ALA A 28 -0.35 -11.35 -5.40
CA ALA A 28 0.61 -11.42 -4.29
C ALA A 28 1.12 -12.85 -4.05
N GLU A 29 0.23 -13.85 -4.02
CA GLU A 29 0.56 -15.27 -3.88
C GLU A 29 1.44 -15.76 -5.05
N ALA A 30 1.21 -15.26 -6.26
CA ALA A 30 2.06 -15.58 -7.41
C ALA A 30 3.46 -14.94 -7.35
N MET A 31 3.63 -13.85 -6.59
CA MET A 31 4.92 -13.14 -6.43
C MET A 31 5.74 -13.64 -5.25
N LEU A 32 5.13 -14.32 -4.28
CA LEU A 32 5.79 -14.82 -3.07
C LEU A 32 6.20 -16.29 -3.24
N ASP A 33 7.34 -16.66 -2.65
CA ASP A 33 7.94 -17.98 -2.89
C ASP A 33 7.36 -19.10 -2.00
N GLN A 34 6.71 -18.76 -0.89
CA GLN A 34 6.35 -19.71 0.17
C GLN A 34 4.94 -19.49 0.71
N ASP A 35 4.17 -20.58 0.76
CA ASP A 35 2.88 -20.63 1.42
C ASP A 35 3.01 -21.25 2.82
N HIS A 36 2.39 -20.59 3.79
CA HIS A 36 2.33 -21.03 5.18
C HIS A 36 0.89 -21.23 5.64
N GLU A 37 0.71 -22.09 6.65
CA GLU A 37 -0.57 -22.20 7.36
C GLU A 37 -0.98 -20.85 7.98
N PRO A 38 -2.29 -20.56 8.07
CA PRO A 38 -2.76 -19.31 8.66
C PRO A 38 -2.40 -19.24 10.16
N PRO A 39 -2.19 -18.04 10.71
CA PRO A 39 -1.93 -17.88 12.13
C PRO A 39 -3.11 -18.34 12.98
N THR A 40 -2.82 -18.82 14.21
CA THR A 40 -3.78 -19.44 15.12
C THR A 40 -4.97 -18.53 15.49
N ILE A 41 -4.75 -17.21 15.48
CA ILE A 41 -5.85 -16.24 15.57
C ILE A 41 -6.43 -16.12 14.17
N SER A 42 -7.64 -16.65 13.99
CA SER A 42 -8.39 -16.56 12.74
C SER A 42 -8.50 -15.09 12.34
N LEU A 43 -7.77 -14.70 11.28
CA LEU A 43 -8.06 -13.47 10.57
C LEU A 43 -9.50 -13.57 10.11
N ASP A 44 -10.36 -12.66 10.54
CA ASP A 44 -11.68 -12.51 9.96
C ASP A 44 -11.47 -12.07 8.50
N THR A 45 -11.42 -13.06 7.60
CA THR A 45 -11.30 -12.88 6.16
C THR A 45 -12.67 -12.73 5.51
N THR A 46 -13.71 -12.33 6.25
CA THR A 46 -15.00 -12.05 5.64
C THR A 46 -14.81 -11.01 4.53
N ARG A 47 -15.24 -11.39 3.32
CA ARG A 47 -15.03 -10.71 2.04
C ARG A 47 -15.82 -9.39 1.95
N VAL A 48 -15.55 -8.47 2.86
CA VAL A 48 -16.17 -7.15 2.88
C VAL A 48 -15.13 -6.16 2.35
N TYR A 49 -15.37 -5.59 1.18
CA TYR A 49 -14.51 -4.53 0.68
C TYR A 49 -14.76 -3.23 1.45
N GLY A 50 -13.69 -2.50 1.77
CA GLY A 50 -13.79 -1.18 2.37
C GLY A 50 -12.73 -0.91 3.44
N THR A 51 -12.64 0.36 3.84
CA THR A 51 -11.66 0.85 4.82
C THR A 51 -11.80 0.16 6.18
N SER A 52 -13.04 -0.06 6.65
CA SER A 52 -13.30 -0.72 7.93
C SER A 52 -12.86 -2.19 7.94
N SER A 53 -13.15 -2.95 6.88
CA SER A 53 -12.71 -4.35 6.80
C SER A 53 -11.18 -4.44 6.71
N ALA A 54 -10.55 -3.61 5.88
CA ALA A 54 -9.08 -3.55 5.80
C ALA A 54 -8.44 -3.22 7.16
N ALA A 55 -9.03 -2.29 7.93
CA ALA A 55 -8.56 -1.94 9.27
C ALA A 55 -8.73 -3.11 10.28
N THR A 56 -9.85 -3.84 10.21
CA THR A 56 -10.05 -5.05 11.01
C THR A 56 -9.03 -6.12 10.66
N THR A 57 -8.83 -6.41 9.37
CA THR A 57 -7.83 -7.38 8.91
C THR A 57 -6.42 -6.98 9.36
N ALA A 58 -6.05 -5.71 9.21
CA ALA A 58 -4.77 -5.20 9.69
C ALA A 58 -4.60 -5.37 11.20
N SER A 59 -5.65 -5.07 11.98
CA SER A 59 -5.62 -5.19 13.44
C SER A 59 -5.45 -6.65 13.88
N SER A 60 -6.21 -7.56 13.28
CA SER A 60 -6.10 -9.00 13.54
C SER A 60 -4.73 -9.54 13.13
N LEU A 61 -4.18 -9.07 12.01
CA LEU A 61 -2.85 -9.46 11.55
C LEU A 61 -1.76 -9.04 12.53
N LEU A 62 -1.79 -7.78 12.99
CA LEU A 62 -0.84 -7.25 13.96
C LEU A 62 -0.95 -7.95 15.33
N ALA A 63 -2.16 -8.34 15.74
CA ALA A 63 -2.36 -9.13 16.96
C ALA A 63 -1.79 -10.55 16.84
N SER A 64 -1.85 -11.15 15.64
CA SER A 64 -1.41 -12.52 15.38
C SER A 64 0.10 -12.66 15.15
N LEU A 65 0.70 -11.63 14.55
CA LEU A 65 2.08 -11.60 14.11
C LEU A 65 2.75 -10.32 14.65
N PRO A 66 3.15 -10.31 15.94
CA PRO A 66 3.58 -9.10 16.64
C PRO A 66 4.90 -8.51 16.12
N SER A 67 5.67 -9.29 15.36
CA SER A 67 6.94 -8.86 14.77
C SER A 67 6.77 -8.06 13.48
N ILE A 68 5.53 -7.92 12.96
CA ILE A 68 5.22 -7.01 11.85
C ILE A 68 5.47 -5.57 12.29
N ARG A 69 6.31 -4.86 11.53
CA ARG A 69 6.64 -3.45 11.76
C ARG A 69 6.08 -2.51 10.71
N ILE A 70 5.75 -3.05 9.53
CA ILE A 70 5.26 -2.30 8.38
C ILE A 70 4.17 -3.13 7.71
N SER A 71 3.05 -2.49 7.35
CA SER A 71 2.00 -3.09 6.52
C SER A 71 1.85 -2.29 5.24
N LEU A 72 1.88 -2.97 4.09
CA LEU A 72 1.69 -2.41 2.76
C LEU A 72 0.28 -2.75 2.28
N LEU A 73 -0.52 -1.72 1.98
CA LEU A 73 -1.76 -1.90 1.24
C LEU A 73 -1.42 -1.88 -0.25
N VAL A 74 -1.59 -3.01 -0.93
CA VAL A 74 -1.25 -3.16 -2.35
C VAL A 74 -2.46 -3.70 -3.09
N GLY A 75 -2.84 -2.99 -4.15
CA GLY A 75 -3.99 -3.33 -4.95
C GLY A 75 -4.04 -2.56 -6.26
N ILE A 76 -5.07 -2.84 -7.04
CA ILE A 76 -5.33 -2.12 -8.29
C ILE A 76 -6.09 -0.82 -7.99
N GLY A 77 -5.82 0.21 -8.78
CA GLY A 77 -6.45 1.52 -8.62
C GLY A 77 -6.82 2.13 -9.97
N GLY A 78 -7.84 2.99 -9.96
CA GLY A 78 -8.14 3.85 -11.10
C GLY A 78 -7.26 5.10 -11.10
N GLY A 79 -6.72 5.47 -12.27
CA GLY A 79 -5.94 6.69 -12.47
C GLY A 79 -6.76 7.78 -13.17
N ILE A 80 -6.53 9.04 -12.81
CA ILE A 80 -7.06 10.20 -13.55
C ILE A 80 -5.87 10.87 -14.23
N ALA A 81 -5.62 10.50 -15.49
CA ALA A 81 -4.58 11.15 -16.28
C ALA A 81 -4.96 12.61 -16.57
N ARG A 82 -3.98 13.51 -16.45
CA ARG A 82 -4.10 14.91 -16.87
C ARG A 82 -2.87 15.27 -17.71
N PRO A 83 -2.81 14.82 -18.98
CA PRO A 83 -1.66 15.07 -19.84
C PRO A 83 -1.33 16.56 -20.00
N SER A 84 -2.35 17.44 -19.99
CA SER A 84 -2.17 18.90 -20.03
C SER A 84 -1.48 19.50 -18.81
N LYS A 85 -1.29 18.72 -17.74
CA LYS A 85 -0.59 19.09 -16.51
C LYS A 85 0.63 18.21 -16.25
N ASP A 86 1.13 17.52 -17.27
CA ASP A 86 2.25 16.59 -17.17
C ASP A 86 1.99 15.44 -16.17
N GLN A 87 0.71 15.04 -16.03
CA GLN A 87 0.30 13.89 -15.24
C GLN A 87 -0.13 12.78 -16.19
N ASP A 88 0.86 12.11 -16.78
CA ASP A 88 0.67 10.97 -17.66
C ASP A 88 0.62 9.69 -16.82
N ILE A 89 -0.59 9.25 -16.46
CA ILE A 89 -0.83 7.98 -15.76
C ILE A 89 -1.37 6.99 -16.78
N ARG A 90 -0.65 5.88 -16.97
CA ARG A 90 -0.96 4.84 -17.94
C ARG A 90 -1.33 3.52 -17.26
N LEU A 91 -2.06 2.68 -17.98
CA LEU A 91 -2.35 1.33 -17.51
C LEU A 91 -1.04 0.55 -17.34
N GLY A 92 -0.86 -0.05 -16.16
CA GLY A 92 0.36 -0.77 -15.80
C GLY A 92 1.35 0.05 -14.97
N ASP A 93 1.13 1.35 -14.81
CA ASP A 93 1.95 2.17 -13.91
C ASP A 93 1.73 1.74 -12.45
N ILE A 94 2.84 1.68 -11.70
CA ILE A 94 2.83 1.42 -10.27
C ILE A 94 2.88 2.77 -9.55
N ILE A 95 1.84 3.08 -8.79
CA ILE A 95 1.76 4.30 -8.00
C ILE A 95 2.16 4.01 -6.56
N VAL A 96 3.09 4.81 -6.04
CA VAL A 96 3.52 4.76 -4.64
C VAL A 96 3.05 6.03 -3.94
N SER A 97 2.43 5.90 -2.77
CA SER A 97 1.94 7.05 -2.01
C SER A 97 3.11 7.95 -1.60
N GLN A 98 3.06 9.20 -2.05
CA GLN A 98 4.09 10.19 -1.73
C GLN A 98 3.57 11.18 -0.69
N PRO A 99 4.14 11.19 0.53
CA PRO A 99 3.77 12.20 1.51
C PRO A 99 4.25 13.59 1.06
N ASP A 100 3.43 14.59 1.34
CA ASP A 100 3.74 16.01 1.21
C ASP A 100 3.62 16.69 2.58
N ARG A 101 4.05 17.95 2.70
CA ARG A 101 4.05 18.76 3.93
C ARG A 101 2.74 18.70 4.72
N THR A 102 1.60 18.48 4.06
CA THR A 102 0.28 18.47 4.68
C THR A 102 -0.47 17.14 4.59
N ILE A 103 0.09 16.11 3.93
CA ILE A 103 -0.59 14.83 3.65
C ILE A 103 0.40 13.68 3.83
N GLY A 104 0.04 12.62 4.57
CA GLY A 104 0.85 11.40 4.71
C GLY A 104 0.97 10.53 3.46
N GLY A 105 0.55 11.03 2.29
CA GLY A 105 0.63 10.34 1.00
C GLY A 105 -0.65 9.65 0.55
N VAL A 106 -1.66 9.57 1.42
CA VAL A 106 -3.01 9.09 1.09
C VAL A 106 -4.04 10.11 1.58
N CYS A 107 -4.95 10.50 0.69
CA CYS A 107 -6.04 11.42 1.00
C CYS A 107 -7.37 10.68 0.93
N GLN A 108 -8.07 10.61 2.05
CA GLN A 108 -9.38 9.98 2.14
C GLN A 108 -10.48 10.99 1.75
N TYR A 109 -11.23 10.68 0.69
CA TYR A 109 -12.20 11.59 0.06
C TYR A 109 -13.58 11.62 0.73
N ASP A 110 -13.93 10.67 1.60
CA ASP A 110 -15.24 10.64 2.28
C ASP A 110 -15.26 11.46 3.59
N LEU A 111 -14.12 12.03 4.01
CA LEU A 111 -13.97 12.83 5.23
C LEU A 111 -14.20 14.35 5.04
N PHE A 112 -14.95 14.76 4.02
CA PHE A 112 -15.35 16.16 3.88
C PHE A 112 -16.58 16.45 4.73
N LYS A 113 -16.45 17.29 5.75
CA LYS A 113 -17.63 17.89 6.40
C LYS A 113 -18.13 19.00 5.48
N ALA A 114 -19.39 18.92 5.07
CA ALA A 114 -20.06 20.08 4.49
C ALA A 114 -20.27 21.12 5.60
N GLU A 115 -19.54 22.23 5.55
CA GLU A 115 -19.91 23.39 6.36
C GLU A 115 -21.11 24.10 5.74
N ALA A 116 -21.96 24.71 6.56
CA ALA A 116 -23.11 25.51 6.10
C ALA A 116 -22.71 26.69 5.19
N SER A 117 -21.43 27.03 5.13
CA SER A 117 -20.81 28.05 4.29
C SER A 117 -20.41 27.56 2.89
N GLY A 118 -20.61 26.27 2.56
CA GLY A 118 -20.17 25.68 1.29
C GLY A 118 -18.66 25.44 1.18
N LYS A 119 -17.88 25.78 2.22
CA LYS A 119 -16.44 25.45 2.29
C LYS A 119 -16.27 23.98 2.67
N ARG A 120 -15.46 23.27 1.88
CA ARG A 120 -15.04 21.90 2.17
C ARG A 120 -13.71 21.96 2.90
N GLU A 121 -13.69 21.59 4.18
CA GLU A 121 -12.46 21.46 4.95
C GLU A 121 -12.09 19.98 5.14
N ARG A 122 -10.81 19.67 4.93
CA ARG A 122 -10.26 18.31 5.10
C ARG A 122 -10.01 18.07 6.59
N LYS A 123 -10.69 17.07 7.17
CA LYS A 123 -10.68 16.82 8.62
C LYS A 123 -9.52 15.97 9.16
N GLY A 124 -8.67 15.41 8.32
CA GLY A 124 -7.55 14.59 8.77
C GLY A 124 -6.55 14.25 7.67
N PHE A 125 -5.39 13.78 8.08
CA PHE A 125 -4.38 13.16 7.22
C PHE A 125 -3.94 11.86 7.86
N LEU A 126 -3.68 10.84 7.04
CA LEU A 126 -3.04 9.61 7.52
C LEU A 126 -1.60 9.92 7.94
N GLY A 127 -1.09 9.18 8.94
CA GLY A 127 0.27 9.36 9.43
C GLY A 127 1.31 9.23 8.31
N ARG A 128 2.42 9.95 8.43
CA ARG A 128 3.52 9.86 7.46
C ARG A 128 4.19 8.48 7.57
N PRO A 129 4.61 7.85 6.44
CA PRO A 129 5.41 6.64 6.47
C PRO A 129 6.68 6.79 7.32
N PRO A 130 7.13 5.73 8.01
CA PRO A 130 8.40 5.73 8.74
C PRO A 130 9.59 6.12 7.86
N ILE A 131 10.64 6.67 8.47
CA ILE A 131 11.83 7.18 7.75
C ILE A 131 12.49 6.15 6.83
N VAL A 132 12.46 4.87 7.21
CA VAL A 132 12.99 3.78 6.38
C VAL A 132 12.27 3.68 5.04
N LEU A 133 10.95 3.86 5.01
CA LEU A 133 10.16 3.86 3.78
C LEU A 133 10.38 5.14 2.97
N LEU A 134 10.57 6.28 3.64
CA LEU A 134 10.90 7.53 2.96
C LEU A 134 12.25 7.45 2.24
N ASN A 135 13.25 6.84 2.88
CA ASN A 135 14.56 6.61 2.28
C ASN A 135 14.47 5.63 1.09
N ALA A 136 13.69 4.56 1.24
CA ALA A 136 13.43 3.63 0.15
C ALA A 136 12.72 4.31 -1.02
N PHE A 137 11.72 5.14 -0.75
CA PHE A 137 11.02 5.95 -1.74
C PHE A 137 11.98 6.89 -2.48
N SER A 138 12.81 7.65 -1.77
CA SER A 138 13.81 8.53 -2.40
C SER A 138 14.77 7.78 -3.32
N ARG A 139 15.15 6.54 -2.95
CA ARG A 139 16.00 5.69 -3.80
C ARG A 139 15.26 5.19 -5.05
N ILE A 140 13.99 4.80 -4.91
CA ILE A 140 13.14 4.41 -6.06
C ILE A 140 12.96 5.60 -7.01
N GLN A 141 12.66 6.78 -6.47
CA GLN A 141 12.50 8.01 -7.24
C GLN A 141 13.78 8.36 -8.00
N ALA A 142 14.94 8.39 -7.35
CA ALA A 142 16.22 8.66 -7.99
C ALA A 142 16.54 7.65 -9.12
N ASN A 143 16.20 6.38 -8.93
CA ASN A 143 16.39 5.34 -9.94
C ASN A 143 15.45 5.52 -11.15
N HIS A 144 14.22 5.99 -10.94
CA HIS A 144 13.26 6.29 -11.99
C HIS A 144 13.74 7.48 -12.83
N GLU A 145 14.06 8.60 -12.18
CA GLU A 145 14.59 9.81 -12.83
C GLU A 145 15.87 9.51 -13.62
N ARG A 146 16.75 8.65 -13.10
CA ARG A 146 17.96 8.21 -13.82
C ARG A 146 17.65 7.39 -15.08
N LYS A 147 16.61 6.55 -15.08
CA LYS A 147 16.23 5.76 -16.27
C LYS A 147 15.67 6.64 -17.37
N ASP A 148 15.02 7.74 -17.01
CA ASP A 148 14.53 8.75 -17.95
C ASP A 148 15.65 9.70 -18.41
N PHE A 149 16.76 9.77 -17.67
CA PHE A 149 17.94 10.57 -18.00
C PHE A 149 18.80 9.92 -19.11
N LYS A 150 18.55 10.32 -20.37
CA LYS A 150 19.31 9.92 -21.58
C LYS A 150 20.59 10.73 -21.82
N ALA A 151 21.47 10.90 -20.83
CA ALA A 151 22.71 11.66 -21.03
C ALA A 151 23.85 11.00 -21.84
N PRO A 152 23.94 9.67 -22.09
CA PRO A 152 25.14 9.13 -22.75
C PRO A 152 25.13 9.24 -24.29
N TYR A 153 24.24 10.04 -24.89
CA TYR A 153 24.20 10.23 -26.36
C TYR A 153 24.77 11.57 -26.84
N TYR A 154 25.35 12.39 -25.96
CA TYR A 154 25.89 13.72 -26.30
C TYR A 154 27.33 13.96 -25.83
N LEU A 155 28.09 12.91 -25.56
CA LEU A 155 29.55 12.96 -25.38
C LEU A 155 30.23 12.04 -26.38
#